data_AF-A0A848WMK2-F1
#
_entry.id   AF-A0A848WMK2-F1
#
_cell.length_a   1.000
_cell.length_b   1.000
_cell.length_c   1.000
_cell.angle_alpha   90.00
_cell.angle_beta   90.00
_cell.angle_gamma   90.00
#
_symmetry.space_group_name_H-M   'P 1'
#
loop_
_entity.id
_entity.type
_entity.pdbx_description
1 polymer ?
#
loop_
_entity_poly.entity_id
_entity_poly.type
_entity_poly.pdbx_seq_one_letter_code
_entity_poly.pdbx_strand_id
1 'polypeptide(L)'
;MIGTLLVILLAYATLIAIPFVPGIEIGISLLMLKGADIAPMVYLATVLGLTLAFTLGRITPYRWIRSTLADLRMRRASSLFERLEPMSREERLAVLMERVPGWAKPIIGGGRYLLIAALLNIPGNAVIGGGGGIAFIAGFSRLYRPWLTFAVIALAVLPVPLTVWLTGTEALSK
;
A
#
# COMPACT_ATOMS: atom_id res chain seq x y z
N MET A 1 -31.41 -2.14 0.76
CA MET A 1 -30.26 -3.07 0.70
C MET A 1 -29.03 -2.47 0.01
N ILE A 2 -29.16 -1.87 -1.18
CA ILE A 2 -28.03 -1.24 -1.91
C ILE A 2 -27.33 -0.15 -1.09
N GLY A 3 -28.10 0.74 -0.42
CA GLY A 3 -27.54 1.81 0.42
C GLY A 3 -26.64 1.29 1.55
N THR A 4 -27.07 0.24 2.26
CA THR A 4 -26.28 -0.38 3.34
C THR A 4 -24.99 -1.00 2.82
N LEU A 5 -25.04 -1.65 1.65
CA LEU A 5 -23.87 -2.28 1.03
C LEU A 5 -22.85 -1.23 0.58
N LEU A 6 -23.30 -0.10 0.04
CA LEU A 6 -22.44 1.04 -0.29
C LEU A 6 -21.74 1.62 0.96
N VAL A 7 -22.46 1.81 2.06
CA VAL A 7 -21.89 2.28 3.32
C VAL A 7 -20.81 1.32 3.83
N ILE A 8 -21.07 0.01 3.78
CA ILE A 8 -20.09 -1.02 4.19
C ILE A 8 -18.86 -0.97 3.29
N LEU A 9 -19.02 -0.86 1.96
CA LEU A 9 -17.89 -0.76 1.03
C LEU A 9 -17.07 0.52 1.22
N LEU A 10 -17.73 1.64 1.52
CA LEU A 10 -17.05 2.91 1.81
C LEU A 10 -16.27 2.84 3.12
N ALA A 11 -16.88 2.25 4.17
CA ALA A 11 -16.20 1.96 5.42
C ALA A 11 -15.00 1.04 5.20
N TYR A 12 -15.16 -0.02 4.40
CA TYR A 12 -14.09 -0.95 4.04
C TYR A 12 -12.94 -0.25 3.30
N ALA A 13 -13.24 0.58 2.28
CA ALA A 13 -12.22 1.33 1.55
C ALA A 13 -11.45 2.30 2.46
N THR A 14 -12.14 2.94 3.40
CA THR A 14 -11.53 3.84 4.40
C THR A 14 -10.64 3.06 5.34
N LEU A 15 -11.11 1.90 5.82
CA LEU A 15 -10.38 1.06 6.75
C LEU A 15 -9.09 0.51 6.10
N ILE A 16 -9.14 0.09 4.84
CA ILE A 16 -7.95 -0.34 4.08
C ILE A 16 -6.90 0.77 3.95
N ALA A 17 -7.33 2.02 3.87
CA ALA A 17 -6.41 3.14 3.76
C ALA A 17 -5.63 3.39 5.07
N ILE A 18 -6.13 2.89 6.20
CA ILE A 18 -5.51 3.05 7.51
C ILE A 18 -4.34 2.05 7.66
N PRO A 19 -3.13 2.50 8.00
CA PRO A 19 -2.02 1.60 8.30
C PRO A 19 -2.35 0.62 9.42
N PHE A 20 -1.77 -0.58 9.35
CA PHE A 20 -1.92 -1.70 10.29
C PHE A 20 -3.29 -2.38 10.32
N VAL A 21 -4.23 -1.97 9.46
CA VAL A 21 -5.48 -2.70 9.27
C VAL A 21 -5.22 -3.98 8.46
N PRO A 22 -5.78 -5.13 8.89
CA PRO A 22 -5.78 -6.38 8.13
C PRO A 22 -6.77 -6.31 6.95
N GLY A 23 -6.47 -5.44 5.98
CA GLY A 23 -7.37 -5.11 4.88
C GLY A 23 -7.66 -6.29 3.95
N ILE A 24 -6.67 -7.13 3.68
CA ILE A 24 -6.82 -8.29 2.80
C ILE A 24 -7.69 -9.36 3.44
N GLU A 25 -7.54 -9.58 4.75
CA GLU A 25 -8.36 -10.51 5.53
C GLU A 25 -9.83 -10.07 5.57
N ILE A 26 -10.07 -8.77 5.72
CA ILE A 26 -11.43 -8.20 5.67
C ILE A 26 -12.02 -8.36 4.26
N GLY A 27 -11.24 -8.10 3.21
CA GLY A 27 -11.67 -8.28 1.83
C GLY A 27 -12.05 -9.71 1.51
N ILE A 28 -11.21 -10.67 1.90
CA ILE A 28 -11.49 -12.10 1.75
C ILE A 28 -12.75 -12.47 2.53
N SER A 29 -12.91 -11.99 3.77
CA SER A 29 -14.11 -12.26 4.57
C SER A 29 -15.39 -11.77 3.90
N LEU A 30 -15.37 -10.58 3.28
CA LEU A 30 -16.51 -10.06 2.53
C LEU A 30 -16.83 -10.93 1.30
N LEU A 31 -15.81 -11.33 0.55
CA LEU A 31 -15.95 -12.22 -0.61
C LEU A 31 -16.52 -13.59 -0.21
N MET A 32 -16.11 -14.15 0.91
CA MET A 32 -16.67 -15.40 1.44
C MET A 32 -18.13 -15.24 1.89
N LEU A 33 -18.49 -14.10 2.48
CA LEU A 33 -19.84 -13.85 3.00
C LEU A 33 -20.87 -13.51 1.92
N LYS A 34 -20.45 -12.84 0.85
CA LYS A 34 -21.35 -12.29 -0.19
C LYS A 34 -21.13 -12.89 -1.58
N GLY A 35 -20.09 -13.70 -1.76
CA GLY A 35 -19.82 -14.41 -2.99
C GLY A 35 -19.30 -13.53 -4.14
N ALA A 36 -19.40 -14.08 -5.35
CA ALA A 36 -18.87 -13.49 -6.57
C ALA A 36 -19.52 -12.14 -6.94
N ASP A 37 -20.77 -11.90 -6.57
CA ASP A 37 -21.54 -10.71 -6.95
C ASP A 37 -20.90 -9.40 -6.50
N ILE A 38 -20.20 -9.41 -5.36
CA ILE A 38 -19.53 -8.23 -4.83
C ILE A 38 -18.05 -8.13 -5.22
N ALA A 39 -17.49 -9.13 -5.92
CA ALA A 39 -16.06 -9.20 -6.19
C ALA A 39 -15.53 -7.98 -6.97
N PRO A 40 -16.22 -7.48 -8.02
CA PRO A 40 -15.80 -6.24 -8.69
C PRO A 40 -15.82 -5.02 -7.75
N MET A 41 -16.80 -4.94 -6.84
CA MET A 41 -16.93 -3.84 -5.89
C MET A 41 -15.82 -3.89 -4.83
N VAL A 42 -15.50 -5.08 -4.30
CA VAL A 42 -14.40 -5.29 -3.34
C VAL A 42 -13.06 -4.96 -3.99
N TYR A 43 -12.85 -5.37 -5.25
CA TYR A 43 -11.67 -5.01 -6.02
C TYR A 43 -11.52 -3.49 -6.13
N LEU A 44 -12.56 -2.80 -6.62
CA LEU A 44 -12.55 -1.34 -6.76
C LEU A 44 -12.30 -0.64 -5.42
N ALA A 45 -13.00 -1.05 -4.36
CA ALA A 45 -12.82 -0.47 -3.03
C ALA A 45 -11.38 -0.64 -2.51
N THR A 46 -10.77 -1.80 -2.74
CA THR A 46 -9.39 -2.10 -2.33
C THR A 46 -8.39 -1.26 -3.11
N VAL A 47 -8.52 -1.19 -4.44
CA VAL A 47 -7.64 -0.37 -5.30
C VAL A 47 -7.74 1.10 -4.91
N LEU A 48 -8.96 1.61 -4.68
CA LEU A 48 -9.19 2.99 -4.28
C LEU A 48 -8.61 3.27 -2.88
N GLY A 49 -8.81 2.39 -1.91
CA GLY A 49 -8.27 2.54 -0.55
C GLY A 49 -6.74 2.57 -0.53
N LEU A 50 -6.08 1.66 -1.25
CA LEU A 50 -4.62 1.63 -1.36
C LEU A 50 -4.06 2.83 -2.13
N THR A 51 -4.75 3.25 -3.19
CA THR A 51 -4.40 4.45 -3.96
C THR A 51 -4.53 5.72 -3.11
N LEU A 52 -5.57 5.79 -2.27
CA LEU A 52 -5.76 6.86 -1.31
C LEU A 52 -4.62 6.88 -0.29
N ALA A 53 -4.29 5.74 0.31
CA ALA A 53 -3.17 5.63 1.26
C ALA A 53 -1.84 6.09 0.64
N PHE A 54 -1.54 5.64 -0.59
CA PHE A 54 -0.36 6.10 -1.33
C PHE A 54 -0.37 7.61 -1.56
N THR A 55 -1.51 8.16 -1.97
CA THR A 55 -1.64 9.59 -2.25
C THR A 55 -1.47 10.42 -0.98
N LEU A 56 -2.10 10.00 0.13
CA LEU A 56 -1.94 10.60 1.45
C LEU A 56 -0.47 10.58 1.90
N GLY A 57 0.21 9.45 1.75
CA GLY A 57 1.64 9.35 2.03
C GLY A 57 2.45 10.35 1.21
N ARG A 58 2.17 10.46 -0.09
CA ARG A 58 2.90 11.36 -1.00
C ARG A 58 2.74 12.85 -0.66
N ILE A 59 1.51 13.28 -0.34
CA ILE A 59 1.21 14.68 0.00
C ILE A 59 1.60 15.03 1.44
N THR A 60 1.87 14.04 2.28
CA THR A 60 2.32 14.25 3.66
C THR A 60 3.62 15.07 3.65
N PRO A 61 3.63 16.26 4.29
CA PRO A 61 4.82 17.10 4.31
C PRO A 61 5.91 16.51 5.21
N TYR A 62 7.18 16.58 4.79
CA TYR A 62 8.30 16.07 5.59
C TYR A 62 8.47 16.81 6.92
N ARG A 63 8.00 18.06 7.02
CA ARG A 63 8.00 18.83 8.27
C ARG A 63 7.37 18.11 9.46
N TRP A 64 6.29 17.34 9.25
CA TRP A 64 5.59 16.63 10.33
C TRP A 64 6.44 15.50 10.89
N ILE A 65 7.09 14.73 10.01
CA ILE A 65 7.97 13.65 10.45
C ILE A 65 9.27 14.20 11.04
N ARG A 66 9.76 15.32 10.51
CA ARG A 66 10.91 16.01 11.08
C ARG A 66 10.65 16.45 12.52
N SER A 67 9.50 17.07 12.81
CA SER A 67 9.18 17.48 14.18
C SER A 67 9.09 16.28 15.11
N THR A 68 8.36 15.24 14.71
CA THR A 68 8.24 14.02 15.53
C THR A 68 9.60 13.34 15.77
N LEU A 69 10.46 13.26 14.75
CA LEU A 69 11.81 12.69 14.91
C LEU A 69 12.72 13.56 15.78
N ALA A 70 12.60 14.88 15.69
CA ALA A 70 13.33 15.81 16.54
C ALA A 70 12.89 15.68 18.01
N ASP A 71 11.59 15.56 18.26
CA ASP A 71 10.99 15.35 19.58
C ASP A 71 11.48 14.03 20.20
N LEU A 72 11.59 12.97 19.39
CA LEU A 72 12.16 11.68 19.77
C LEU A 72 13.70 11.68 19.86
N ARG A 73 14.35 12.85 19.73
CA ARG A 73 15.80 13.04 19.72
C ARG A 73 16.55 12.25 18.63
N MET A 74 15.87 11.80 17.58
CA MET A 74 16.44 11.08 16.43
C MET A 74 17.07 12.06 15.42
N ARG A 75 18.06 12.82 15.87
CA ARG A 75 18.71 13.90 15.09
C ARG A 75 19.25 13.44 13.73
N ARG A 76 19.78 12.22 13.63
CA ARG A 76 20.28 11.63 12.37
C ARG A 76 19.18 11.39 11.34
N ALA A 77 18.01 10.94 11.79
CA ALA A 77 16.88 10.70 10.91
C ALA A 77 16.29 12.04 10.44
N SER A 78 16.15 13.00 11.36
CA SER A 78 15.71 14.37 11.04
C SER A 78 16.60 15.03 9.97
N SER A 79 17.93 14.97 10.11
CA SER A 79 18.85 15.57 9.14
C SER A 79 18.86 14.83 7.79
N LEU A 80 18.56 13.53 7.78
CA LEU A 80 18.39 12.78 6.54
C LEU A 80 17.18 13.28 5.74
N PHE A 81 16.04 13.51 6.39
CA PHE A 81 14.85 14.04 5.72
C PHE A 81 15.04 15.48 5.20
N GLU A 82 15.78 16.31 5.94
CA GLU A 82 16.16 17.66 5.50
C GLU A 82 16.98 17.65 4.20
N ARG A 83 17.92 16.70 4.08
CA ARG A 83 18.70 16.50 2.85
C ARG A 83 17.85 15.97 1.69
N LEU A 84 16.90 15.09 1.96
CA LEU A 84 16.06 14.45 0.93
C LEU A 84 14.94 15.37 0.42
N GLU A 85 14.50 16.36 1.21
CA GLU A 85 13.39 17.25 0.85
C GLU A 85 13.58 17.96 -0.51
N PRO A 86 14.70 18.65 -0.79
CA PRO A 86 14.90 19.36 -2.06
C PRO A 86 15.19 18.42 -3.24
N MET A 87 15.53 17.15 -3.01
CA MET A 87 15.99 16.24 -4.05
C MET A 87 14.85 15.77 -4.98
N SER A 88 15.21 15.53 -6.23
CA SER A 88 14.40 14.79 -7.19
C SER A 88 14.25 13.32 -6.78
N ARG A 89 13.31 12.60 -7.40
CA ARG A 89 13.08 11.18 -7.13
C ARG A 89 14.33 10.34 -7.40
N GLU A 90 15.00 10.61 -8.51
CA GLU A 90 16.19 9.89 -8.96
C GLU A 90 17.37 10.09 -8.01
N GLU A 91 17.58 11.33 -7.55
CA GLU A 91 18.60 11.65 -6.55
C GLU A 91 18.32 10.98 -5.19
N ARG A 92 17.05 11.02 -4.73
CA ARG A 92 16.65 10.33 -3.49
C ARG A 92 16.94 8.84 -3.58
N LEU A 93 16.63 8.22 -4.71
CA LEU A 93 16.90 6.80 -4.93
C LEU A 93 18.40 6.53 -4.88
N ALA A 94 19.22 7.33 -5.57
CA ALA A 94 20.67 7.15 -5.60
C ALA A 94 21.26 7.20 -4.19
N VAL A 95 20.90 8.21 -3.39
CA VAL A 95 21.35 8.36 -2.00
C VAL A 95 20.93 7.17 -1.13
N LEU A 96 19.72 6.63 -1.31
CA LEU A 96 19.29 5.44 -0.58
C LEU A 96 20.07 4.19 -1.02
N MET A 97 20.34 4.05 -2.32
CA MET A 97 21.07 2.90 -2.88
C MET A 97 22.53 2.83 -2.42
N GLU A 98 23.13 3.95 -2.01
CA GLU A 98 24.47 3.95 -1.39
C GLU A 98 24.51 3.17 -0.07
N ARG A 99 23.39 3.14 0.68
CA ARG A 99 23.31 2.49 1.99
C ARG A 99 22.72 1.08 1.96
N VAL A 100 22.16 0.66 0.82
CA VAL A 100 21.54 -0.64 0.66
C VAL A 100 22.62 -1.72 0.45
N PRO A 101 22.56 -2.86 1.17
CA PRO A 101 23.53 -3.94 0.98
C PRO A 101 23.45 -4.50 -0.44
N GLY A 102 24.60 -4.94 -0.99
CA GLY A 102 24.73 -5.29 -2.40
C GLY A 102 23.68 -6.28 -2.93
N TRP A 103 23.29 -7.26 -2.12
CA TRP A 103 22.27 -8.25 -2.46
C TRP A 103 20.86 -7.67 -2.59
N ALA A 104 20.54 -6.58 -1.89
CA ALA A 104 19.21 -5.96 -1.90
C ALA A 104 19.08 -4.84 -2.95
N LYS A 105 20.19 -4.34 -3.50
CA LYS A 105 20.19 -3.30 -4.55
C LYS A 105 19.32 -3.63 -5.77
N PRO A 106 19.37 -4.84 -6.37
CA PRO A 106 18.50 -5.13 -7.52
C PRO A 106 17.01 -5.11 -7.16
N ILE A 107 16.66 -5.54 -5.94
CA ILE A 107 15.29 -5.59 -5.45
C ILE A 107 14.75 -4.19 -5.16
N ILE A 108 15.50 -3.35 -4.43
CA ILE A 108 15.04 -2.01 -4.00
C ILE A 108 15.26 -0.95 -5.08
N GLY A 109 16.23 -1.15 -5.98
CA GLY A 109 16.49 -0.26 -7.11
C GLY A 109 15.50 -0.48 -8.26
N GLY A 110 15.76 -1.53 -9.05
CA GLY A 110 14.98 -1.86 -10.24
C GLY A 110 13.67 -2.60 -9.94
N GLY A 111 13.70 -3.52 -8.98
CA GLY A 111 12.57 -4.38 -8.60
C GLY A 111 11.52 -3.74 -7.69
N ARG A 112 11.65 -2.45 -7.33
CA ARG A 112 10.84 -1.81 -6.29
C ARG A 112 9.33 -1.86 -6.52
N TYR A 113 8.88 -1.83 -7.77
CA TYR A 113 7.46 -1.93 -8.10
C TYR A 113 6.94 -3.35 -7.87
N LEU A 114 7.75 -4.35 -8.21
CA LEU A 114 7.47 -5.75 -7.90
C LEU A 114 7.52 -6.00 -6.39
N LEU A 115 8.42 -5.31 -5.68
CA LEU A 115 8.48 -5.36 -4.22
C LEU A 115 7.17 -4.89 -3.58
N ILE A 116 6.56 -3.79 -4.06
CA ILE A 116 5.23 -3.36 -3.59
C ILE A 116 4.20 -4.48 -3.84
N ALA A 117 4.13 -5.01 -5.05
CA ALA A 117 3.18 -6.07 -5.39
C ALA A 117 3.35 -7.31 -4.49
N ALA A 118 4.61 -7.69 -4.24
CA ALA A 118 4.94 -8.80 -3.35
C ALA A 118 4.50 -8.51 -1.91
N LEU A 119 4.88 -7.35 -1.35
CA LEU A 119 4.52 -6.97 0.03
C LEU A 119 3.00 -6.92 0.25
N LEU A 120 2.24 -6.44 -0.73
CA LEU A 120 0.77 -6.40 -0.67
C LEU A 120 0.14 -7.80 -0.64
N ASN A 121 0.82 -8.81 -1.19
CA ASN A 121 0.33 -10.18 -1.28
C ASN A 121 0.99 -11.14 -0.26
N ILE A 122 1.87 -10.65 0.63
CA ILE A 122 2.39 -11.47 1.71
C ILE A 122 1.31 -11.65 2.78
N PRO A 123 1.01 -12.90 3.20
CA PRO A 123 0.07 -13.15 4.28
C PRO A 123 0.58 -12.56 5.60
N GLY A 124 -0.31 -11.97 6.40
CA GLY A 124 0.06 -11.32 7.65
C GLY A 124 0.78 -9.98 7.47
N ASN A 125 0.69 -9.35 6.28
CA ASN A 125 1.28 -8.04 6.05
C ASN A 125 0.76 -6.94 7.00
N ALA A 126 -0.36 -7.16 7.70
CA ALA A 126 -0.84 -6.30 8.79
C ALA A 126 0.26 -5.97 9.83
N VAL A 127 1.13 -6.94 10.14
CA VAL A 127 2.24 -6.78 11.10
C VAL A 127 3.25 -5.71 10.65
N ILE A 128 3.47 -5.59 9.34
CA ILE A 128 4.39 -4.60 8.75
C ILE A 128 3.70 -3.29 8.34
N GLY A 129 2.41 -3.13 8.67
CA GLY A 129 1.61 -1.94 8.32
C GLY A 129 0.41 -2.22 7.43
N GLY A 130 0.15 -3.47 7.03
CA GLY A 130 -0.94 -3.83 6.13
C GLY A 130 -0.78 -3.24 4.72
N GLY A 131 -1.76 -3.49 3.86
CA GLY A 131 -1.76 -2.91 2.51
C GLY A 131 -1.71 -1.37 2.53
N GLY A 132 -2.51 -0.75 3.40
CA GLY A 132 -2.55 0.71 3.57
C GLY A 132 -1.22 1.30 4.02
N GLY A 133 -0.55 0.71 5.01
CA GLY A 133 0.74 1.18 5.50
C GLY A 133 1.86 1.03 4.47
N ILE A 134 1.89 -0.10 3.75
CA ILE A 134 2.84 -0.32 2.64
C ILE A 134 2.66 0.77 1.57
N ALA A 135 1.41 0.98 1.13
CA ALA A 135 1.08 1.99 0.14
C ALA A 135 1.42 3.41 0.62
N PHE A 136 1.09 3.73 1.87
CA PHE A 136 1.41 5.01 2.50
C PHE A 136 2.91 5.28 2.54
N ILE A 137 3.72 4.32 3.02
CA ILE A 137 5.18 4.45 3.08
C ILE A 137 5.77 4.59 1.67
N ALA A 138 5.27 3.82 0.70
CA ALA A 138 5.68 3.94 -0.69
C ALA A 138 5.40 5.36 -1.23
N GLY A 139 4.22 5.92 -0.96
CA GLY A 139 3.88 7.31 -1.31
C GLY A 139 4.78 8.33 -0.62
N PHE A 140 4.95 8.18 0.68
CA PHE A 140 5.74 9.05 1.53
C PHE A 140 7.22 9.10 1.15
N SER A 141 7.78 7.98 0.69
CA SER A 141 9.16 7.92 0.19
C SER A 141 9.39 8.82 -1.03
N ARG A 142 8.32 9.13 -1.79
CA ARG A 142 8.38 9.85 -3.08
C ARG A 142 9.36 9.21 -4.10
N LEU A 143 9.67 7.92 -3.93
CA LEU A 143 10.54 7.15 -4.82
C LEU A 143 9.82 6.57 -6.04
N TYR A 144 8.49 6.61 -6.05
CA TYR A 144 7.66 5.92 -7.03
C TYR A 144 6.91 6.91 -7.94
N ARG A 145 6.76 6.53 -9.21
CA ARG A 145 5.87 7.24 -10.16
C ARG A 145 4.40 6.91 -9.80
N PRO A 146 3.52 7.91 -9.65
CA PRO A 146 2.17 7.65 -9.16
C PRO A 146 1.37 6.75 -10.12
N TRP A 147 1.38 7.05 -11.42
CA TRP A 147 0.68 6.25 -12.42
C TRP A 147 1.16 4.79 -12.49
N LEU A 148 2.48 4.55 -12.38
CA LEU A 148 3.02 3.18 -12.32
C LEU A 148 2.58 2.48 -11.03
N THR A 149 2.55 3.21 -9.93
CA THR A 149 2.14 2.63 -8.64
C THR A 149 0.68 2.26 -8.66
N PHE A 150 -0.18 3.05 -9.29
CA PHE A 150 -1.59 2.72 -9.46
C PHE A 150 -1.78 1.47 -10.32
N ALA A 151 -1.04 1.36 -11.43
CA ALA A 151 -1.06 0.15 -12.26
C ALA A 151 -0.60 -1.09 -11.47
N VAL A 152 0.46 -0.95 -10.68
CA VAL A 152 0.99 -2.03 -9.82
C VAL A 152 -0.03 -2.43 -8.76
N ILE A 153 -0.67 -1.47 -8.08
CA ILE A 153 -1.73 -1.75 -7.09
C ILE A 153 -2.90 -2.47 -7.74
N ALA A 154 -3.39 -1.98 -8.89
CA ALA A 154 -4.49 -2.59 -9.61
C ALA A 154 -4.17 -4.05 -9.98
N LEU A 155 -2.99 -4.31 -10.53
CA LEU A 155 -2.54 -5.66 -10.87
C LEU A 155 -2.30 -6.53 -9.63
N ALA A 156 -1.74 -5.98 -8.56
CA ALA A 156 -1.44 -6.73 -7.34
C ALA A 156 -2.70 -7.14 -6.57
N VAL A 157 -3.78 -6.35 -6.65
CA VAL A 157 -5.07 -6.64 -6.01
C VAL A 157 -5.90 -7.62 -6.84
N LEU A 158 -5.70 -7.66 -8.16
CA LEU A 158 -6.52 -8.43 -9.10
C LEU A 158 -6.68 -9.94 -8.79
N PRO A 159 -5.64 -10.70 -8.37
CA PRO A 159 -5.72 -12.16 -8.32
C PRO A 159 -6.89 -12.69 -7.48
N VAL A 160 -7.02 -12.23 -6.22
CA VAL A 160 -8.03 -12.77 -5.29
C VAL A 160 -9.46 -12.46 -5.73
N PRO A 161 -9.86 -11.20 -5.98
CA PRO A 161 -11.22 -10.89 -6.44
C PRO A 161 -11.53 -11.50 -7.80
N LEU A 162 -10.56 -11.57 -8.72
CA LEU A 162 -10.77 -12.18 -10.03
C LEU A 162 -11.04 -13.69 -9.91
N THR A 163 -10.27 -14.40 -9.10
CA THR A 163 -10.51 -15.83 -8.85
C THR A 163 -11.90 -16.06 -8.28
N VAL A 164 -12.30 -15.28 -7.26
CA VAL A 164 -13.65 -15.40 -6.67
C VAL A 164 -14.74 -15.05 -7.69
N TRP A 165 -14.52 -14.05 -8.53
CA TRP A 165 -15.49 -13.66 -9.54
C TRP A 165 -15.71 -14.74 -10.60
N LEU A 166 -14.65 -15.43 -11.02
CA LEU A 166 -14.71 -16.47 -12.05
C LEU A 166 -15.16 -17.85 -11.53
N THR A 167 -14.80 -18.19 -10.29
CA THR A 167 -14.97 -19.55 -9.75
C THR A 167 -15.93 -19.62 -8.55
N GLY A 168 -16.49 -18.49 -8.13
CA GLY A 168 -17.27 -18.40 -6.89
C GLY A 168 -16.38 -18.52 -5.64
N THR A 169 -17.00 -18.85 -4.50
CA THR A 169 -16.28 -19.00 -3.22
C THR A 169 -15.56 -20.34 -3.09
N GLU A 170 -15.80 -21.29 -4.01
CA GLU A 170 -15.23 -22.65 -3.95
C GLU A 170 -13.69 -22.67 -4.00
N ALA A 171 -13.08 -21.66 -4.63
CA ALA A 171 -11.62 -21.51 -4.66
C ALA A 171 -11.02 -21.04 -3.32
N LEU A 172 -11.82 -20.47 -2.42
CA LEU A 172 -11.38 -20.03 -1.09
C LEU A 172 -11.64 -21.08 0.00
N SER A 173 -12.44 -22.11 -0.28
CA SER A 173 -12.87 -23.14 0.67
C SER A 173 -12.13 -24.48 0.54
N LYS A 174 -11.14 -24.56 -0.35
CA LYS A 174 -10.22 -25.70 -0.48
C LYS A 174 -8.93 -25.42 0.27
#